data_AF-A0A0W1I407-F1
#
_entry.id   AF-A0A0W1I407-F1
#
_cell.length_a   1.000
_cell.length_b   1.000
_cell.length_c   1.000
_cell.angle_alpha   90.00
_cell.angle_beta   90.00
_cell.angle_gamma   90.00
#
_symmetry.space_group_name_H-M   'P 1'
#
loop_
_entity.id
_entity.type
_entity.pdbx_description
1 polymer ?
#
loop_
_entity_poly.entity_id
_entity_poly.type
_entity_poly.pdbx_seq_one_letter_code
_entity_poly.pdbx_strand_id
1 'polypeptide(L)' 'MRRGADLLDRARQLTDELRSHKRAARQAREGAQAAAAELALIKAECERLGIAFTLLPDRRPGRDVGTGRA' A
#
# COMPACT_ATOMS: atom_id res chain seq x y z
N MET A 1 -42.77 -6.37 9.21
CA MET A 1 -41.66 -5.40 9.13
C MET A 1 -40.29 -6.09 9.04
N ARG A 2 -40.02 -6.95 8.04
CA ARG A 2 -38.71 -7.64 7.92
C ARG A 2 -37.68 -6.85 7.11
N ARG A 3 -38.12 -6.23 6.01
CA ARG A 3 -37.24 -5.44 5.11
C ARG A 3 -36.46 -4.30 5.79
N GLY A 4 -36.99 -3.70 6.85
CA GLY A 4 -36.31 -2.63 7.57
C GLY A 4 -35.12 -3.13 8.40
N ALA A 5 -35.25 -4.30 9.02
CA ALA A 5 -34.17 -4.92 9.77
C ALA A 5 -33.03 -5.36 8.83
N ASP A 6 -33.37 -6.00 7.71
CA ASP A 6 -32.39 -6.47 6.72
C ASP A 6 -31.53 -5.32 6.13
N LEU A 7 -32.13 -4.14 5.93
CA LEU A 7 -31.41 -2.95 5.46
C LEU A 7 -30.44 -2.40 6.51
N LEU A 8 -30.84 -2.40 7.78
CA LEU A 8 -29.98 -1.94 8.88
C LEU A 8 -28.79 -2.88 9.09
N ASP A 9 -28.99 -4.19 8.99
CA ASP A 9 -27.92 -5.17 9.11
C ASP A 9 -26.93 -5.06 7.95
N ARG A 10 -27.42 -4.88 6.72
CA ARG A 10 -26.57 -4.63 5.56
C ARG A 10 -25.79 -3.33 5.67
N ALA A 11 -26.40 -2.26 6.19
CA ALA A 11 -25.72 -0.98 6.42
C ALA A 11 -24.61 -1.11 7.47
N ARG A 12 -24.84 -1.89 8.54
CA ARG A 12 -23.82 -2.21 9.55
C ARG A 12 -22.65 -2.97 8.95
N GLN A 13 -22.94 -4.03 8.19
CA GLN A 13 -21.92 -4.83 7.52
C GLN A 13 -21.04 -3.97 6.61
N LEU A 14 -21.64 -3.16 5.72
CA LEU A 14 -20.88 -2.27 4.83
C LEU A 14 -20.04 -1.25 5.59
N THR A 15 -20.55 -0.75 6.73
CA THR A 15 -19.79 0.18 7.57
C THR A 15 -18.55 -0.49 8.18
N ASP A 16 -18.68 -1.73 8.61
CA ASP A 16 -17.55 -2.49 9.17
C ASP A 16 -16.54 -2.88 8.09
N GLU A 17 -16.99 -3.23 6.90
CA GLU A 17 -16.13 -3.44 5.72
C GLU A 17 -15.34 -2.18 5.38
N LEU A 18 -15.98 -1.01 5.31
CA LEU A 18 -15.30 0.26 5.06
C LEU A 18 -14.27 0.59 6.14
N ARG A 19 -14.58 0.33 7.42
CA ARG A 19 -13.62 0.52 8.52
C ARG A 19 -12.42 -0.42 8.39
N SER A 20 -12.65 -1.67 8.02
CA SER A 20 -11.60 -2.65 7.75
C SER A 20 -10.68 -2.18 6.62
N HIS A 21 -11.24 -1.77 5.48
CA HIS A 21 -10.47 -1.23 4.35
C HIS A 21 -9.66 0.02 4.73
N LYS A 22 -10.25 0.93 5.51
CA LYS A 22 -9.53 2.12 6.00
C LYS A 22 -8.34 1.76 6.88
N ARG A 23 -8.48 0.75 7.74
CA ARG A 23 -7.38 0.24 8.59
C ARG A 23 -6.28 -0.41 7.74
N ALA A 24 -6.66 -1.27 6.78
CA ALA A 24 -5.70 -1.89 5.87
C ALA A 24 -4.93 -0.86 5.04
N ALA A 25 -5.61 0.16 4.51
CA ALA A 25 -4.96 1.25 3.78
C ALA A 25 -4.00 2.06 4.65
N ARG A 26 -4.34 2.27 5.94
CA ARG A 26 -3.45 2.92 6.90
C ARG A 26 -2.21 2.07 7.18
N GLN A 27 -2.38 0.79 7.46
CA GLN A 27 -1.28 -0.14 7.68
C GLN A 27 -0.35 -0.23 6.46
N ALA A 28 -0.90 -0.26 5.25
CA ALA A 28 -0.10 -0.25 4.02
C ALA A 28 0.75 1.03 3.88
N ARG A 29 0.20 2.20 4.28
CA ARG A 29 0.95 3.46 4.29
C ARG A 29 2.07 3.46 5.34
N GLU A 30 1.77 2.98 6.55
CA GLU A 30 2.75 2.87 7.63
C GLU A 30 3.88 1.91 7.23
N GLY A 31 3.56 0.75 6.63
CA GLY A 31 4.56 -0.18 6.09
C GLY A 31 5.40 0.43 4.97
N ALA A 32 4.79 1.18 4.05
CA ALA A 32 5.53 1.88 2.99
C ALA A 32 6.48 2.97 3.55
N GLN A 33 6.06 3.69 4.59
CA GLN A 33 6.90 4.68 5.28
C GLN A 33 8.07 4.02 6.00
N ALA A 34 7.84 2.92 6.70
CA ALA A 34 8.90 2.15 7.36
C ALA A 34 9.93 1.63 6.35
N ALA A 35 9.47 1.01 5.26
CA ALA A 35 10.35 0.54 4.19
C ALA A 35 11.15 1.68 3.54
N ALA A 36 10.54 2.85 3.33
CA ALA A 36 11.23 4.02 2.80
C ALA A 36 12.32 4.53 3.76
N ALA A 37 12.06 4.52 5.06
CA ALA A 37 13.04 4.91 6.08
C ALA A 37 14.23 3.94 6.13
N GLU A 38 13.96 2.63 6.15
CA GLU A 38 15.02 1.60 6.08
C GLU A 38 15.85 1.73 4.81
N LEU A 39 15.20 1.96 3.67
CA LEU A 39 15.88 2.15 2.39
C LEU A 39 16.80 3.37 2.38
N ALA A 40 16.41 4.45 3.07
CA ALA A 40 17.26 5.63 3.23
C ALA A 40 18.50 5.33 4.06
N LEU A 41 18.37 4.53 5.13
CA LEU A 41 19.51 4.10 5.94
C LEU A 41 20.47 3.21 5.13
N ILE A 42 19.93 2.25 4.37
CA ILE A 42 20.72 1.38 3.50
C ILE A 42 21.49 2.20 2.46
N LYS A 43 20.82 3.18 1.81
CA LYS A 43 21.47 4.07 0.84
C LYS A 43 22.63 4.85 1.46
N ALA A 44 22.41 5.46 2.63
CA ALA A 44 23.45 6.20 3.33
C ALA A 44 24.65 5.31 3.69
N GLU A 45 24.39 4.06 4.09
CA GLU A 45 25.45 3.11 4.40
C GLU A 45 26.21 2.66 3.13
N CYS A 46 25.52 2.41 2.02
CA CYS A 46 26.17 2.13 0.75
C CYS A 46 27.06 3.30 0.27
N GLU A 47 26.59 4.53 0.40
CA GLU A 47 27.38 5.74 0.10
C GLU A 47 28.64 5.81 0.96
N ARG A 48 28.51 5.56 2.27
CA ARG A 48 29.64 5.54 3.22
C ARG A 48 30.70 4.50 2.86
N LEU A 49 30.27 3.35 2.33
CA LEU A 49 31.14 2.24 1.94
C LEU A 49 31.63 2.33 0.49
N GLY A 50 31.20 3.33 -0.29
CA GLY A 50 31.52 3.44 -1.71
C GLY A 50 30.90 2.34 -2.58
N ILE A 51 29.82 1.72 -2.11
CA ILE A 51 29.10 0.65 -2.81
C ILE A 51 28.03 1.27 -3.71
N ALA A 52 28.03 0.92 -4.99
CA ALA A 52 26.98 1.34 -5.92
C ALA A 52 25.63 0.72 -5.54
N PHE A 53 24.64 1.55 -5.22
CA PHE A 53 23.28 1.13 -4.88
C PHE A 53 22.29 1.55 -5.98
N THR A 54 21.55 0.58 -6.54
CA THR A 54 20.54 0.83 -7.58
C THR A 54 19.20 0.23 -7.16
N LEU A 55 18.13 1.03 -7.21
CA LEU A 55 16.77 0.53 -6.99
C LEU A 55 16.23 -0.10 -8.26
N LEU A 56 15.71 -1.32 -8.12
CA LEU A 56 14.97 -1.96 -9.20
C LEU A 56 13.53 -1.41 -9.23
N PRO A 57 12.94 -1.25 -10.43
CA PRO A 57 11.53 -0.90 -10.55
C PRO A 57 10.65 -1.96 -9.91
N ASP A 58 9.55 -1.51 -9.30
CA ASP A 58 8.58 -2.35 -8.59
C ASP A 58 7.95 -3.36 -9.57
N ARG A 59 8.36 -4.64 -9.48
CA ARG A 59 7.77 -5.74 -10.25
C ARG A 59 6.43 -6.12 -9.65
N ARG A 60 5.42 -5.28 -9.84
CA ARG A 60 4.04 -5.69 -9.57
C ARG A 60 3.58 -6.58 -10.73
N PRO A 61 3.17 -7.84 -10.48
CA PRO A 61 2.56 -8.65 -11.52
C PRO A 61 1.33 -7.90 -12.07
N GLY A 62 1.37 -7.51 -13.35
CA GLY A 62 0.27 -6.85 -14.04
C GLY A 62 0.37 -5.33 -14.26
N ARG A 63 1.48 -4.67 -13.92
CA ARG A 63 1.69 -3.22 -14.21
C ARG A 63 2.79 -2.94 -15.25
N ASP A 64 3.08 -3.91 -16.13
CA ASP A 64 3.90 -3.68 -17.32
C ASP A 64 2.98 -3.46 -18.52
N VAL A 65 2.34 -2.29 -18.59
CA VAL A 65 1.82 -1.76 -19.86
C VAL A 65 2.43 -0.39 -20.02
N GLY A 66 3.47 -0.35 -20.84
CA GLY A 66 4.19 0.86 -21.20
C GLY A 66 3.23 1.94 -21.69
N THR A 67 3.29 3.10 -21.04
CA THR A 67 2.92 4.35 -21.70
C THR A 67 4.18 4.90 -22.37
N GLY A 68 4.63 4.19 -23.40
CA GLY A 68 5.46 4.80 -24.43
C GLY A 68 4.58 5.81 -25.16
N ARG A 69 4.73 7.09 -24.82
CA ARG A 69 4.25 8.18 -25.68
C ARG A 69 5.44 8.56 -26.57
N ALA A 70 5.46 7.98 -27.76
CA ALA A 70 6.12 8.55 -28.93
C ALA A 70 5.12 9.48 -29.64
#